data_AF-V9L7C1-F1
#
_entry.id   AF-V9L7C1-F1
#
_cell.length_a   1.000
_cell.length_b   1.000
_cell.length_c   1.000
_cell.angle_alpha   90.00
_cell.angle_beta   90.00
_cell.angle_gamma   90.00
#
_symmetry.space_group_name_H-M   'P 1'
#
loop_
_entity.id
_entity.type
_entity.pdbx_description
1 polymer ?
#
loop_
_entity_poly.entity_id
_entity_poly.type
_entity_poly.pdbx_seq_one_letter_code
_entity_poly.pdbx_strand_id
1 'polypeptide(L)'
;ALICGTSSCHMGISENPIFVPGVWGPYYSAMVPGFWLNEGGQSATGKLIDHVVKAHATFPELQARAKASGQNIYMCLNSHLESIKKSSAMGILTVDLHVWPDFHGNRSPLADPTLKGMVTGLGLTNSLDDLAKLYLASVQAIALGTRHILEAMQKAGHQINTLFMCGGLSKNPLFVQMHADISGMPVVLAEEVESVLVGAAILGACASGDFNTIQEAMEKMGKVGKVIWPNLEDKRFYDKKYEVFLKLAEHQREYKNIMQNV
;
A
#
# COMPACT_ATOMS: atom_id res chain seq x y z
N ALA A 1 -3.05 6.08 -9.45
CA ALA A 1 -1.64 5.71 -9.22
C ALA A 1 -1.36 5.62 -7.73
N LEU A 2 -0.51 4.70 -7.32
CA LEU A 2 0.00 4.50 -5.96
C LEU A 2 1.51 4.75 -5.96
N ILE A 3 1.92 5.83 -5.30
CA ILE A 3 3.31 6.26 -5.18
C ILE A 3 3.76 5.82 -3.79
N CYS A 4 4.45 4.69 -3.74
CA CYS A 4 4.69 3.96 -2.49
C CYS A 4 6.16 4.04 -2.03
N GLY A 5 6.36 4.60 -0.84
CA GLY A 5 7.66 4.77 -0.21
C GLY A 5 7.53 4.78 1.32
N THR A 6 8.20 5.72 1.99
CA THR A 6 8.11 5.93 3.45
C THR A 6 6.65 6.06 3.91
N SER A 7 5.90 6.90 3.20
CA SER A 7 4.45 7.00 3.15
C SER A 7 3.96 6.63 1.74
N SER A 8 2.65 6.60 1.53
CA SER A 8 2.09 6.36 0.18
C SER A 8 0.99 7.34 -0.19
N CYS A 9 1.01 7.81 -1.45
CA CYS A 9 -0.04 8.64 -2.03
C CYS A 9 -0.85 7.87 -3.09
N HIS A 10 -2.16 8.09 -3.08
CA HIS A 10 -3.13 7.50 -3.98
C HIS A 10 -3.74 8.61 -4.82
N MET A 11 -3.28 8.73 -6.07
CA MET A 11 -3.68 9.80 -6.98
C MET A 11 -4.70 9.28 -7.99
N GLY A 12 -5.89 9.89 -8.04
CA GLY A 12 -6.92 9.63 -9.05
C GLY A 12 -7.30 10.93 -9.76
N ILE A 13 -7.56 10.86 -11.06
CA ILE A 13 -8.00 12.02 -11.86
C ILE A 13 -9.36 11.80 -12.49
N SER A 14 -10.09 12.89 -12.70
CA SER A 14 -11.42 12.90 -13.34
C SER A 14 -11.62 14.16 -14.17
N GLU A 15 -12.46 14.09 -15.20
CA GLU A 15 -12.84 15.27 -16.02
C GLU A 15 -13.71 16.26 -15.22
N ASN A 16 -14.56 15.73 -14.32
CA ASN A 16 -15.44 16.49 -13.45
C ASN A 16 -14.95 16.47 -11.99
N PRO A 17 -15.24 17.49 -11.17
CA PRO A 17 -14.86 17.50 -9.77
C PRO A 17 -15.60 16.40 -8.99
N ILE A 18 -14.85 15.58 -8.24
CA ILE A 18 -15.39 14.53 -7.35
C ILE A 18 -14.95 14.82 -5.92
N PHE A 19 -15.92 15.04 -5.03
CA PHE A 19 -15.68 15.28 -3.61
C PHE A 19 -15.73 13.96 -2.85
N VAL A 20 -14.58 13.55 -2.29
CA VAL A 20 -14.42 12.27 -1.60
C VAL A 20 -14.13 12.56 -0.12
N PRO A 21 -15.02 12.20 0.83
CA PRO A 21 -14.77 12.41 2.25
C PRO A 21 -13.44 11.78 2.71
N GLY A 22 -12.62 12.57 3.40
CA GLY A 22 -11.32 12.15 3.94
C GLY A 22 -10.21 11.89 2.90
N VAL A 23 -10.41 12.34 1.67
CA VAL A 23 -9.43 12.35 0.59
C VAL A 23 -9.28 13.79 0.10
N TRP A 24 -8.05 14.26 -0.13
CA TRP A 24 -7.81 15.63 -0.54
C TRP A 24 -8.27 15.90 -1.99
N GLY A 25 -8.50 17.17 -2.31
CA GLY A 25 -9.08 17.62 -3.57
C GLY A 25 -10.62 17.71 -3.55
N PRO A 26 -11.27 17.85 -4.72
CA PRO A 26 -10.68 17.80 -6.04
C PRO A 26 -9.90 19.09 -6.40
N TYR A 27 -8.65 18.95 -6.87
CA TYR A 27 -7.79 20.07 -7.28
C TYR A 27 -7.72 20.17 -8.81
N TYR A 28 -8.17 21.29 -9.38
CA TYR A 28 -8.19 21.46 -10.83
C TYR A 28 -6.79 21.73 -11.41
N SER A 29 -6.43 20.99 -12.46
CA SER A 29 -5.16 21.10 -13.20
C SER A 29 -3.90 20.97 -12.34
N ALA A 30 -3.98 20.33 -11.16
CA ALA A 30 -2.86 20.20 -10.24
C ALA A 30 -1.81 19.16 -10.65
N MET A 31 -2.18 18.21 -11.53
CA MET A 31 -1.26 17.15 -12.00
C MET A 31 -1.28 17.01 -13.52
N VAL A 32 -2.46 16.87 -14.12
CA VAL A 32 -2.65 16.82 -15.58
C VAL A 32 -3.51 18.02 -15.98
N PRO A 33 -3.06 18.88 -16.92
CA PRO A 33 -3.85 20.02 -17.37
C PRO A 33 -5.24 19.59 -17.86
N GLY A 34 -6.28 20.29 -17.40
CA GLY A 34 -7.68 20.01 -17.76
C GLY A 34 -8.38 18.94 -16.93
N PHE A 35 -7.71 18.32 -15.96
CA PHE A 35 -8.30 17.29 -15.08
C PHE A 35 -8.33 17.73 -13.61
N TRP A 36 -9.26 17.18 -12.85
CA TRP A 36 -9.33 17.30 -11.40
C TRP A 36 -8.56 16.16 -10.72
N LEU A 37 -7.77 16.47 -9.70
CA LEU A 37 -7.02 15.51 -8.90
C LEU A 37 -7.68 15.28 -7.54
N ASN A 38 -7.89 14.03 -7.17
CA ASN A 38 -8.06 13.62 -5.78
C ASN A 38 -6.79 12.90 -5.29
N GLU A 39 -6.33 13.27 -4.10
CA GLU A 39 -5.15 12.69 -3.47
C GLU A 39 -5.53 12.06 -2.12
N GLY A 40 -5.56 10.72 -2.08
CA GLY A 40 -5.65 9.97 -0.83
C GLY A 40 -4.27 9.60 -0.31
N GLY A 41 -4.19 9.09 0.90
CA GLY A 41 -3.21 8.05 1.18
C GLY A 41 -2.90 7.76 2.63
N GLN A 42 -1.71 7.20 2.83
CA GLN A 42 -1.33 6.50 4.06
C GLN A 42 -0.07 7.13 4.63
N SER A 43 -0.18 7.67 5.85
CA SER A 43 0.88 8.44 6.50
C SER A 43 2.16 7.65 6.77
N ALA A 44 2.05 6.33 6.95
CA ALA A 44 3.19 5.43 7.13
C ALA A 44 2.94 4.11 6.40
N THR A 45 3.80 3.79 5.44
CA THR A 45 3.77 2.50 4.72
C THR A 45 5.12 1.80 4.84
N GLY A 46 6.15 2.30 4.15
CA GLY A 46 7.50 1.77 4.26
C GLY A 46 8.05 2.01 5.66
N LYS A 47 7.73 3.16 6.27
CA LYS A 47 8.12 3.45 7.66
C LYS A 47 7.46 2.49 8.66
N LEU A 48 6.21 2.08 8.41
CA LEU A 48 5.51 1.11 9.24
C LEU A 48 6.18 -0.27 9.14
N ILE A 49 6.44 -0.74 7.91
CA ILE A 49 7.13 -2.01 7.66
C ILE A 49 8.49 -2.01 8.37
N ASP A 50 9.28 -0.95 8.20
CA ASP A 50 10.56 -0.77 8.87
C ASP A 50 10.42 -0.81 10.39
N HIS A 51 9.45 -0.09 10.95
CA HIS A 51 9.23 -0.01 12.38
C HIS A 51 8.90 -1.38 12.97
N VAL A 52 7.94 -2.09 12.38
CA VAL A 52 7.52 -3.43 12.80
C VAL A 52 8.68 -4.41 12.73
N VAL A 53 9.44 -4.41 11.63
CA VAL A 53 10.55 -5.35 11.46
C VAL A 53 11.68 -5.05 12.43
N LYS A 54 12.07 -3.78 12.58
CA LYS A 54 13.20 -3.36 13.44
C LYS A 54 12.89 -3.45 14.93
N ALA A 55 11.62 -3.32 15.31
CA ALA A 55 11.20 -3.42 16.72
C ALA A 55 11.09 -4.87 17.22
N HIS A 56 11.07 -5.85 16.32
CA HIS A 56 10.97 -7.26 16.71
C HIS A 56 12.29 -7.77 17.29
N ALA A 57 12.22 -8.56 18.36
CA ALA A 57 13.41 -9.02 19.08
C ALA A 57 14.36 -9.90 18.24
N THR A 58 13.83 -10.61 17.23
CA THR A 58 14.61 -11.42 16.29
C THR A 58 15.22 -10.62 15.12
N PHE A 59 15.09 -9.29 15.12
CA PHE A 59 15.71 -8.45 14.10
C PHE A 59 17.24 -8.66 13.95
N PRO A 60 18.05 -8.81 15.03
CA PRO A 60 19.48 -9.10 14.89
C PRO A 60 19.77 -10.42 14.15
N GLU A 61 18.95 -11.45 14.36
CA GLU A 61 19.04 -12.72 13.64
C GLU A 61 18.76 -12.53 12.15
N LEU A 62 17.71 -11.79 11.82
CA LEU A 62 17.39 -11.44 10.43
C LEU A 62 18.54 -10.65 9.77
N GLN A 63 19.15 -9.71 10.48
CA GLN A 63 20.30 -8.95 9.96
C GLN A 63 21.50 -9.85 9.67
N ALA A 64 21.82 -10.79 10.57
CA ALA A 64 22.89 -11.75 10.35
C ALA A 64 22.62 -12.63 9.12
N ARG A 65 21.38 -13.11 8.96
CA ARG A 65 20.96 -13.92 7.82
C ARG A 65 21.01 -13.15 6.50
N ALA A 66 20.51 -11.92 6.47
CA ALA A 66 20.56 -11.04 5.30
C ALA A 66 22.01 -10.73 4.88
N LYS A 67 22.90 -10.49 5.84
CA LYS A 67 24.32 -10.29 5.57
C LYS A 67 24.97 -11.55 4.99
N ALA A 68 24.66 -12.72 5.54
CA ALA A 68 25.21 -13.99 5.07
C ALA A 68 24.73 -14.34 3.65
N SER A 69 23.48 -14.01 3.29
CA SER A 69 22.95 -14.27 1.95
C SER A 69 23.22 -13.16 0.93
N GLY A 70 23.77 -12.01 1.35
CA GLY A 70 23.95 -10.82 0.51
C GLY A 70 22.63 -10.19 0.05
N GLN A 71 21.50 -10.54 0.67
CA GLN A 71 20.18 -10.05 0.31
C GLN A 71 19.73 -8.89 1.21
N ASN A 72 18.82 -8.07 0.69
CA ASN A 72 18.08 -7.11 1.52
C ASN A 72 17.22 -7.87 2.56
N ILE A 73 17.12 -7.34 3.78
CA ILE A 73 16.32 -7.88 4.89
C ILE A 73 14.89 -8.27 4.47
N TYR A 74 14.21 -7.47 3.64
CA TYR A 74 12.84 -7.77 3.21
C TYR A 74 12.79 -8.93 2.21
N MET A 75 13.82 -9.10 1.38
CA MET A 75 13.91 -10.26 0.49
C MET A 75 14.21 -11.54 1.28
N CYS A 76 14.97 -11.43 2.37
CA CYS A 76 15.17 -12.53 3.30
C CYS A 76 13.85 -12.94 3.98
N LEU A 77 13.05 -11.98 4.45
CA LEU A 77 11.71 -12.24 4.99
C LEU A 77 10.77 -12.87 3.95
N ASN A 78 10.74 -12.35 2.72
CA ASN A 78 9.94 -12.94 1.64
C ASN A 78 10.35 -14.39 1.36
N SER A 79 11.65 -14.67 1.29
CA SER A 79 12.16 -16.04 1.06
C SER A 79 11.86 -16.95 2.25
N HIS A 80 11.88 -16.42 3.46
CA HIS A 80 11.48 -17.16 4.66
C HIS A 80 9.99 -17.49 4.65
N LEU A 81 9.13 -16.53 4.31
CA LEU A 81 7.69 -16.74 4.13
C LEU A 81 7.39 -17.84 3.09
N GLU A 82 8.10 -17.81 1.96
CA GLU A 82 8.02 -18.85 0.93
C GLU A 82 8.40 -20.24 1.47
N SER A 83 9.40 -20.32 2.35
CA SER A 83 9.80 -21.59 2.96
C SER A 83 8.77 -22.15 3.95
N ILE A 84 8.09 -21.28 4.71
CA ILE A 84 7.13 -21.71 5.74
C ILE A 84 5.71 -21.90 5.21
N LYS A 85 5.33 -21.27 4.08
CA LYS A 85 4.01 -21.45 3.47
C LYS A 85 3.79 -22.87 2.95
N LYS A 86 4.87 -23.60 2.63
CA LYS A 86 4.83 -24.94 2.02
C LYS A 86 3.93 -24.93 0.78
N SER A 87 2.82 -25.68 0.79
CA SER A 87 1.82 -25.74 -0.29
C SER A 87 0.63 -24.80 -0.09
N SER A 88 0.59 -24.02 1.00
CA SER A 88 -0.50 -23.07 1.27
C SER A 88 -0.28 -21.75 0.55
N ALA A 89 -1.37 -21.02 0.29
CA ALA A 89 -1.30 -19.67 -0.21
C ALA A 89 -0.57 -18.74 0.79
N MET A 90 0.18 -17.78 0.26
CA MET A 90 0.96 -16.84 1.06
C MET A 90 0.09 -16.13 2.09
N GLY A 91 -1.10 -15.67 1.68
CA GLY A 91 -2.00 -14.90 2.54
C GLY A 91 -2.45 -15.64 3.79
N ILE A 92 -2.61 -16.96 3.72
CA ILE A 92 -3.18 -17.81 4.78
C ILE A 92 -2.28 -17.87 6.02
N LEU A 93 -0.97 -17.59 5.88
CA LEU A 93 -0.03 -17.57 7.00
C LEU A 93 -0.40 -16.61 8.14
N THR A 94 -1.30 -15.65 7.87
CA THR A 94 -1.77 -14.62 8.82
C THR A 94 -3.26 -14.74 9.10
N VAL A 95 -3.86 -15.93 8.94
CA VAL A 95 -5.29 -16.14 9.15
C VAL A 95 -5.78 -15.60 10.50
N ASP A 96 -5.02 -15.81 11.57
CA ASP A 96 -5.36 -15.36 12.93
C ASP A 96 -4.66 -14.05 13.34
N LEU A 97 -3.83 -13.44 12.48
CA LEU A 97 -3.01 -12.27 12.79
C LEU A 97 -3.45 -11.06 11.96
N HIS A 98 -3.94 -10.01 12.63
CA HIS A 98 -4.47 -8.82 11.96
C HIS A 98 -3.82 -7.55 12.49
N VAL A 99 -3.63 -6.57 11.59
CA VAL A 99 -2.98 -5.30 11.90
C VAL A 99 -3.88 -4.16 11.42
N TRP A 100 -4.08 -3.16 12.26
CA TRP A 100 -4.55 -1.83 11.85
C TRP A 100 -3.31 -0.94 11.64
N PRO A 101 -3.09 -0.39 10.43
CA PRO A 101 -1.79 0.14 10.02
C PRO A 101 -1.55 1.61 10.40
N ASP A 102 -2.55 2.33 10.93
CA ASP A 102 -2.43 3.77 11.21
C ASP A 102 -1.67 4.08 12.50
N PHE A 103 -0.41 3.66 12.58
CA PHE A 103 0.51 3.95 13.69
C PHE A 103 0.85 5.44 13.81
N HIS A 104 0.58 6.21 12.75
CA HIS A 104 0.76 7.65 12.68
C HIS A 104 -0.53 8.39 12.26
N GLY A 105 -1.68 7.91 12.74
CA GLY A 105 -2.99 8.44 12.37
C GLY A 105 -3.41 8.07 10.95
N ASN A 106 -4.71 8.15 10.67
CA ASN A 106 -5.25 7.88 9.35
C ASN A 106 -5.39 9.18 8.56
N ARG A 107 -4.67 9.30 7.43
CA ARG A 107 -4.89 10.40 6.48
C ARG A 107 -6.16 10.15 5.66
N SER A 108 -6.29 8.97 5.06
CA SER A 108 -7.45 8.61 4.22
C SER A 108 -7.92 7.17 4.45
N PRO A 109 -9.23 6.88 4.30
CA PRO A 109 -10.32 7.84 4.05
C PRO A 109 -10.97 8.37 5.34
N LEU A 110 -10.46 8.00 6.53
CA LEU A 110 -11.10 8.38 7.79
C LEU A 110 -10.75 9.79 8.25
N ALA A 111 -9.62 10.35 7.78
CA ALA A 111 -9.12 11.67 8.16
C ALA A 111 -9.10 11.89 9.69
N ASP A 112 -8.61 10.89 10.41
CA ASP A 112 -8.51 10.89 11.86
C ASP A 112 -7.05 10.73 12.29
N PRO A 113 -6.35 11.83 12.64
CA PRO A 113 -4.96 11.78 13.07
C PRO A 113 -4.79 11.16 14.47
N THR A 114 -5.88 10.92 15.19
CA THR A 114 -5.85 10.36 16.56
C THR A 114 -5.77 8.84 16.58
N LEU A 115 -6.09 8.17 15.47
CA LEU A 115 -5.98 6.72 15.35
C LEU A 115 -4.54 6.24 15.57
N LYS A 116 -4.44 5.04 16.16
CA LYS A 116 -3.21 4.34 16.52
C LYS A 116 -3.21 2.94 15.94
N GLY A 117 -2.02 2.36 15.86
CA GLY A 117 -1.82 0.97 15.45
C GLY A 117 -2.50 -0.01 16.39
N MET A 118 -3.02 -1.10 15.84
CA MET A 118 -3.52 -2.25 16.60
C MET A 118 -2.99 -3.54 16.00
N VAL A 119 -2.69 -4.52 16.84
CA VAL A 119 -2.32 -5.88 16.41
C VAL A 119 -3.12 -6.87 17.24
N THR A 120 -3.77 -7.83 16.59
CA THR A 120 -4.54 -8.90 17.24
C THR A 120 -4.06 -10.25 16.77
N GLY A 121 -4.14 -11.27 17.64
CA GLY A 121 -3.64 -12.62 17.32
C GLY A 121 -2.19 -12.87 17.71
N LEU A 122 -1.67 -12.10 18.67
CA LEU A 122 -0.32 -12.29 19.20
C LEU A 122 -0.24 -13.58 20.03
N GLY A 123 0.81 -14.36 19.80
CA GLY A 123 1.19 -15.50 20.63
C GLY A 123 2.30 -15.14 21.63
N LEU A 124 2.81 -16.15 22.33
CA LEU A 124 3.94 -16.03 23.27
C LEU A 124 5.30 -16.38 22.65
N THR A 125 5.31 -16.83 21.40
CA THR A 125 6.53 -17.17 20.66
C THR A 125 7.22 -15.93 20.11
N ASN A 126 8.53 -16.01 19.96
CA ASN A 126 9.36 -14.91 19.49
C ASN A 126 10.45 -15.44 18.55
N SER A 127 10.02 -15.96 17.41
CA SER A 127 10.85 -16.60 16.38
C SER A 127 10.93 -15.76 15.11
N LEU A 128 11.77 -16.18 14.16
CA LEU A 128 11.81 -15.58 12.83
C LEU A 128 10.50 -15.80 12.06
N ASP A 129 9.78 -16.91 12.31
CA ASP A 129 8.46 -17.16 11.74
C ASP A 129 7.44 -16.12 12.21
N ASP A 130 7.46 -15.76 13.50
CA ASP A 130 6.57 -14.76 14.09
C ASP A 130 6.83 -13.38 13.49
N LEU A 131 8.11 -13.00 13.35
CA LEU A 131 8.52 -11.77 12.66
C LEU A 131 8.04 -11.75 11.21
N ALA A 132 8.25 -12.84 10.47
CA ALA A 132 7.86 -12.93 9.08
C ALA A 132 6.33 -12.82 8.89
N LYS A 133 5.55 -13.48 9.76
CA LYS A 133 4.08 -13.38 9.76
C LYS A 133 3.60 -11.98 10.12
N LEU A 134 4.22 -11.33 11.11
CA LEU A 134 3.87 -9.95 11.49
C LEU A 134 4.20 -8.95 10.38
N TYR A 135 5.33 -9.13 9.71
CA TYR A 135 5.70 -8.38 8.50
C TYR A 135 4.66 -8.58 7.38
N LEU A 136 4.28 -9.83 7.09
CA LEU A 136 3.25 -10.13 6.08
C LEU A 136 1.89 -9.51 6.45
N ALA A 137 1.46 -9.63 7.72
CA ALA A 137 0.22 -9.05 8.20
C ALA A 137 0.23 -7.51 8.09
N SER A 138 1.39 -6.88 8.30
CA SER A 138 1.56 -5.43 8.11
C SER A 138 1.49 -5.03 6.64
N VAL A 139 2.10 -5.80 5.72
CA VAL A 139 1.97 -5.59 4.27
C VAL A 139 0.51 -5.73 3.82
N GLN A 140 -0.18 -6.77 4.29
CA GLN A 140 -1.60 -6.98 4.01
C GLN A 140 -2.45 -5.83 4.56
N ALA A 141 -2.19 -5.36 5.78
CA ALA A 141 -2.90 -4.23 6.37
C ALA A 141 -2.73 -2.93 5.57
N ILE A 142 -1.53 -2.66 5.05
CA ILE A 142 -1.30 -1.52 4.16
C ILE A 142 -2.12 -1.67 2.86
N ALA A 143 -2.14 -2.86 2.26
CA ALA A 143 -2.93 -3.15 1.07
C ALA A 143 -4.46 -3.06 1.34
N LEU A 144 -4.93 -3.49 2.51
CA LEU A 144 -6.32 -3.33 2.96
C LEU A 144 -6.68 -1.85 3.17
N GLY A 145 -5.75 -1.05 3.71
CA GLY A 145 -5.90 0.40 3.77
C GLY A 145 -5.96 1.05 2.39
N THR A 146 -5.17 0.55 1.43
CA THR A 146 -5.31 0.95 0.01
C THR A 146 -6.69 0.59 -0.53
N ARG A 147 -7.18 -0.63 -0.34
CA ARG A 147 -8.53 -1.04 -0.74
C ARG A 147 -9.60 -0.11 -0.14
N HIS A 148 -9.48 0.25 1.13
CA HIS A 148 -10.41 1.16 1.80
C HIS A 148 -10.45 2.54 1.14
N ILE A 149 -9.30 3.08 0.75
CA ILE A 149 -9.22 4.34 -0.01
C ILE A 149 -9.86 4.20 -1.39
N LEU A 150 -9.54 3.12 -2.12
CA LEU A 150 -10.08 2.88 -3.45
C LEU A 150 -11.60 2.75 -3.43
N GLU A 151 -12.16 1.99 -2.48
CA GLU A 151 -13.61 1.84 -2.31
C GLU A 151 -14.27 3.17 -1.94
N ALA A 152 -13.63 4.00 -1.10
CA ALA A 152 -14.14 5.34 -0.79
C ALA A 152 -14.17 6.26 -2.03
N MET A 153 -13.12 6.24 -2.85
CA MET A 153 -13.06 6.99 -4.10
C MET A 153 -14.10 6.50 -5.11
N GLN A 154 -14.26 5.17 -5.26
CA GLN A 154 -15.25 4.57 -6.16
C GLN A 154 -16.67 4.89 -5.72
N LYS A 155 -16.97 4.81 -4.42
CA LYS A 155 -18.27 5.19 -3.86
C LYS A 155 -18.64 6.64 -4.14
N ALA A 156 -17.65 7.53 -4.22
CA ALA A 156 -17.85 8.94 -4.54
C ALA A 156 -17.98 9.24 -6.05
N GLY A 157 -17.68 8.27 -6.93
CA GLY A 157 -17.89 8.38 -8.37
C GLY A 157 -16.66 8.11 -9.24
N HIS A 158 -15.50 7.79 -8.67
CA HIS A 158 -14.33 7.40 -9.47
C HIS A 158 -14.53 6.01 -10.11
N GLN A 159 -14.05 5.85 -11.35
CA GLN A 159 -13.96 4.55 -12.00
C GLN A 159 -12.51 4.07 -11.96
N ILE A 160 -12.22 3.14 -11.05
CA ILE A 160 -10.87 2.61 -10.84
C ILE A 160 -10.89 1.12 -11.16
N ASN A 161 -10.09 0.71 -12.15
CA ASN A 161 -9.98 -0.68 -12.59
C ASN A 161 -8.54 -1.22 -12.57
N THR A 162 -7.55 -0.34 -12.40
CA THR A 162 -6.12 -0.65 -12.51
C THR A 162 -5.33 0.20 -11.53
N LEU A 163 -4.33 -0.40 -10.87
CA LEU A 163 -3.45 0.29 -9.95
C LEU A 163 -2.06 0.46 -10.56
N PHE A 164 -1.75 1.64 -11.09
CA PHE A 164 -0.37 1.99 -11.45
C PHE A 164 0.45 2.20 -10.19
N MET A 165 1.52 1.45 -9.98
CA MET A 165 2.35 1.49 -8.76
C MET A 165 3.80 1.84 -9.09
N CYS A 166 4.36 2.79 -8.35
CA CYS A 166 5.77 3.16 -8.44
C CYS A 166 6.35 3.50 -7.05
N GLY A 167 7.66 3.73 -6.97
CA GLY A 167 8.37 4.06 -5.73
C GLY A 167 9.09 2.87 -5.11
N GLY A 168 9.81 3.10 -4.01
CA GLY A 168 10.71 2.10 -3.42
C GLY A 168 10.04 0.79 -3.01
N LEU A 169 8.77 0.83 -2.59
CA LEU A 169 8.05 -0.38 -2.18
C LEU A 169 7.59 -1.24 -3.37
N SER A 170 7.51 -0.69 -4.58
CA SER A 170 7.16 -1.47 -5.78
C SER A 170 8.26 -2.45 -6.18
N LYS A 171 9.48 -2.29 -5.66
CA LYS A 171 10.61 -3.23 -5.82
C LYS A 171 10.41 -4.53 -5.04
N ASN A 172 9.44 -4.58 -4.12
CA ASN A 172 9.16 -5.75 -3.30
C ASN A 172 8.01 -6.58 -3.91
N PRO A 173 8.27 -7.77 -4.49
CA PRO A 173 7.24 -8.54 -5.19
C PRO A 173 6.09 -8.98 -4.30
N LEU A 174 6.35 -9.27 -3.01
CA LEU A 174 5.29 -9.61 -2.06
C LEU A 174 4.35 -8.42 -1.83
N PHE A 175 4.91 -7.21 -1.67
CA PHE A 175 4.11 -6.00 -1.49
C PHE A 175 3.20 -5.75 -2.69
N VAL A 176 3.75 -5.86 -3.91
CA VAL A 176 3.00 -5.67 -5.16
C VAL A 176 1.89 -6.72 -5.30
N GLN A 177 2.20 -8.00 -5.09
CA GLN A 177 1.21 -9.07 -5.20
C GLN A 177 0.08 -8.93 -4.18
N MET A 178 0.38 -8.60 -2.91
CA MET A 178 -0.64 -8.37 -1.89
C MET A 178 -1.58 -7.21 -2.26
N HIS A 179 -1.07 -6.14 -2.87
CA HIS A 179 -1.92 -5.06 -3.37
C HIS A 179 -2.82 -5.52 -4.51
N ALA A 180 -2.31 -6.31 -5.45
CA ALA A 180 -3.12 -6.87 -6.53
C ALA A 180 -4.24 -7.74 -5.95
N ASP A 181 -3.89 -8.76 -5.16
CA ASP A 181 -4.83 -9.75 -4.62
C ASP A 181 -5.92 -9.10 -3.74
N ILE A 182 -5.53 -8.17 -2.86
CA ILE A 182 -6.45 -7.55 -1.90
C ILE A 182 -7.37 -6.53 -2.58
N SER A 183 -6.84 -5.73 -3.52
CA SER A 183 -7.67 -4.78 -4.28
C SER A 183 -8.52 -5.47 -5.34
N GLY A 184 -8.16 -6.69 -5.75
CA GLY A 184 -8.79 -7.39 -6.86
C GLY A 184 -8.55 -6.73 -8.21
N MET A 185 -7.50 -5.89 -8.33
CA MET A 185 -7.17 -5.13 -9.53
C MET A 185 -5.78 -5.50 -10.06
N PRO A 186 -5.55 -5.44 -11.38
CA PRO A 186 -4.20 -5.52 -11.93
C PRO A 186 -3.35 -4.36 -11.41
N VAL A 187 -2.12 -4.68 -10.99
CA VAL A 187 -1.10 -3.70 -10.62
C VAL A 187 -0.11 -3.55 -11.76
N VAL A 188 0.05 -2.32 -12.25
CA VAL A 188 0.94 -2.00 -13.37
C VAL A 188 2.19 -1.31 -12.84
N LEU A 189 3.34 -1.89 -13.14
CA LEU A 189 4.66 -1.34 -12.85
C LEU A 189 5.24 -0.71 -14.11
N ALA A 190 5.81 0.49 -13.98
CA ALA A 190 6.55 1.14 -15.06
C ALA A 190 7.83 0.33 -15.41
N GLU A 191 8.27 0.43 -16.67
CA GLU A 191 9.55 -0.15 -17.11
C GLU A 191 10.72 0.54 -16.38
N GLU A 192 10.66 1.87 -16.32
CA GLU A 192 11.64 2.67 -15.58
C GLU A 192 11.24 2.78 -14.10
N VAL A 193 12.19 2.43 -13.25
CA VAL A 193 12.01 2.32 -11.81
C VAL A 193 11.92 3.70 -11.16
N GLU A 194 12.67 4.68 -11.68
CA GLU A 194 12.73 6.03 -11.13
C GLU A 194 11.66 6.95 -11.75
N SER A 195 10.39 6.58 -11.55
CA SER A 195 9.24 7.22 -12.23
C SER A 195 9.10 8.74 -11.98
N VAL A 196 9.58 9.25 -10.85
CA VAL A 196 9.58 10.71 -10.56
C VAL A 196 10.55 11.44 -11.49
N LEU A 197 11.72 10.86 -11.76
CA LEU A 197 12.70 11.44 -12.68
C LEU A 197 12.17 11.45 -14.11
N VAL A 198 11.49 10.37 -14.53
CA VAL A 198 10.80 10.30 -15.82
C VAL A 198 9.73 11.37 -15.93
N GLY A 199 8.92 11.57 -14.88
CA GLY A 199 7.92 12.64 -14.83
C GLY A 199 8.53 14.03 -15.00
N ALA A 200 9.66 14.31 -14.32
CA ALA A 200 10.37 15.57 -14.48
C ALA A 200 10.93 15.76 -15.90
N ALA A 201 11.46 14.69 -16.52
CA ALA A 201 11.95 14.72 -17.89
C ALA A 201 10.82 14.97 -18.91
N ILE A 202 9.64 14.37 -18.70
CA ILE A 202 8.43 14.62 -19.50
C ILE A 202 8.07 16.11 -19.47
N LEU A 203 8.04 16.71 -18.27
CA LEU A 203 7.75 18.14 -18.13
C LEU A 203 8.81 19.00 -18.82
N GLY A 204 10.09 18.63 -18.71
CA GLY A 204 11.19 19.30 -19.40
C GLY A 204 11.06 19.24 -20.93
N ALA A 205 10.68 18.08 -21.48
CA ALA A 205 10.50 17.88 -22.91
C ALA A 205 9.27 18.63 -23.47
N CYS A 206 8.22 18.81 -22.67
CA CYS A 206 7.13 19.72 -23.04
C CYS A 206 7.58 21.19 -23.00
N ALA A 207 8.36 21.57 -21.98
CA ALA A 207 8.83 22.94 -21.84
C ALA A 207 9.85 23.35 -22.92
N SER A 208 10.63 22.41 -23.46
CA SER A 208 11.54 22.64 -24.60
C SER A 208 10.81 22.74 -25.95
N GLY A 209 9.53 22.35 -26.00
CA GLY A 209 8.76 22.28 -27.25
C GLY A 209 8.98 21.00 -28.06
N ASP A 210 9.70 20.01 -27.51
CA ASP A 210 9.86 18.69 -28.17
C ASP A 210 8.54 17.92 -28.23
N PHE A 211 7.60 18.21 -27.32
CA PHE A 211 6.24 17.70 -27.33
C PHE A 211 5.22 18.82 -27.09
N ASN A 212 4.06 18.75 -27.74
CA ASN A 212 3.03 19.80 -27.65
C ASN A 212 2.19 19.69 -26.37
N THR A 213 2.05 18.48 -25.82
CA THR A 213 1.24 18.22 -24.63
C THR A 213 1.93 17.24 -23.69
N ILE A 214 1.60 17.33 -22.40
CA ILE A 214 2.09 16.38 -21.39
C ILE A 214 1.62 14.96 -21.71
N GLN A 215 0.41 14.80 -22.24
CA GLN A 215 -0.16 13.52 -22.61
C GLN A 215 0.64 12.84 -23.72
N GLU A 216 1.02 13.59 -24.76
CA GLU A 216 1.86 13.10 -25.85
C GLU A 216 3.24 12.65 -25.33
N ALA A 217 3.88 13.47 -24.50
CA ALA A 217 5.15 13.13 -23.89
C ALA A 217 5.05 11.89 -22.97
N MET A 218 3.98 11.78 -22.18
CA MET A 218 3.70 10.61 -21.34
C MET A 218 3.53 9.33 -22.16
N GLU A 219 2.85 9.38 -23.30
CA GLU A 219 2.66 8.21 -24.18
C GLU A 219 3.97 7.72 -24.79
N LYS A 220 4.87 8.65 -25.15
CA LYS A 220 6.16 8.31 -25.80
C LYS A 220 7.25 7.94 -24.81
N MET A 221 7.28 8.58 -23.65
CA MET A 221 8.34 8.44 -22.65
C MET A 221 7.94 7.49 -21.51
N GLY A 222 6.66 7.40 -21.18
CA GLY A 222 6.12 6.49 -20.18
C GLY A 222 5.92 5.10 -20.75
N LYS A 223 6.77 4.16 -20.35
CA LYS A 223 6.66 2.76 -20.79
C LYS A 223 6.15 1.86 -19.67
N VAL A 224 5.20 1.00 -20.01
CA VAL A 224 4.70 -0.05 -19.13
C VAL A 224 5.69 -1.20 -19.11
N GLY A 225 6.12 -1.60 -17.92
CA GLY A 225 7.08 -2.69 -17.73
C GLY A 225 6.39 -4.02 -17.49
N LYS A 226 5.73 -4.16 -16.34
CA LYS A 226 5.14 -5.44 -15.89
C LYS A 226 3.72 -5.23 -15.36
N VAL A 227 2.83 -6.15 -15.69
CA VAL A 227 1.49 -6.25 -15.11
C VAL A 227 1.44 -7.44 -14.16
N ILE A 228 1.04 -7.18 -12.92
CA ILE A 228 0.81 -8.20 -11.89
C ILE A 228 -0.69 -8.37 -11.75
N TRP A 229 -1.18 -9.58 -12.03
CA TRP A 229 -2.60 -9.91 -11.94
C TRP A 229 -2.94 -10.40 -10.53
N PRO A 230 -4.15 -10.07 -10.03
CA PRO A 230 -4.63 -10.61 -8.78
C PRO A 230 -4.82 -12.13 -8.88
N ASN A 231 -4.41 -12.86 -7.86
CA ASN A 231 -4.84 -14.24 -7.68
C ASN A 231 -6.25 -14.26 -7.07
N LEU A 232 -7.23 -14.65 -7.87
CA LEU A 232 -8.64 -14.65 -7.46
C LEU A 232 -9.01 -15.85 -6.59
N GLU A 233 -8.16 -16.89 -6.47
CA GLU A 233 -8.42 -18.05 -5.62
C GLU A 233 -8.53 -17.66 -4.14
N ASP A 234 -7.71 -16.69 -3.70
CA ASP A 234 -7.69 -16.21 -2.33
C ASP A 234 -8.64 -15.03 -2.07
N LYS A 235 -9.44 -14.62 -3.06
CA LYS A 235 -10.30 -13.41 -2.96
C LYS A 235 -11.20 -13.47 -1.72
N ARG A 236 -11.83 -14.63 -1.48
CA ARG A 236 -12.70 -14.83 -0.31
C ARG A 236 -11.95 -14.65 1.01
N PHE A 237 -10.70 -15.06 1.07
CA PHE A 237 -9.87 -14.86 2.26
C PHE A 237 -9.61 -13.37 2.50
N TYR A 238 -9.23 -12.63 1.46
CA TYR A 238 -8.96 -11.19 1.60
C TYR A 238 -10.23 -10.36 1.85
N ASP A 239 -11.38 -10.76 1.32
CA ASP A 239 -12.66 -10.15 1.66
C ASP A 239 -12.97 -10.30 3.16
N LYS A 240 -12.75 -11.49 3.74
CA LYS A 240 -12.87 -11.69 5.20
C LYS A 240 -11.84 -10.89 6.00
N LYS A 241 -10.59 -10.82 5.53
CA LYS A 241 -9.56 -9.98 6.17
C LYS A 241 -9.96 -8.50 6.14
N TYR A 242 -10.65 -8.06 5.09
CA TYR A 242 -11.16 -6.70 4.96
C TYR A 242 -12.34 -6.42 5.90
N GLU A 243 -13.26 -7.37 6.09
CA GLU A 243 -14.29 -7.27 7.13
C GLU A 243 -13.68 -7.08 8.52
N VAL A 244 -12.66 -7.88 8.86
CA VAL A 244 -11.92 -7.74 10.13
C VAL A 244 -11.20 -6.39 10.21
N PHE A 245 -10.57 -5.94 9.12
CA PHE A 245 -9.89 -4.65 9.05
C PHE A 245 -10.83 -3.48 9.39
N LEU A 246 -12.04 -3.47 8.83
CA LEU A 246 -13.04 -2.45 9.14
C LEU A 246 -13.49 -2.53 10.62
N LYS A 247 -13.66 -3.74 11.16
CA LYS A 247 -13.99 -3.95 12.58
C LYS A 247 -12.91 -3.44 13.53
N LEU A 248 -11.62 -3.55 13.18
CA LEU A 248 -10.54 -3.00 14.01
C LEU A 248 -10.68 -1.48 14.20
N ALA A 249 -11.07 -0.75 13.15
CA ALA A 249 -11.30 0.69 13.23
C ALA A 249 -12.51 1.03 14.11
N GLU A 250 -13.60 0.27 13.96
CA GLU A 250 -14.80 0.42 14.78
C GLU A 250 -14.50 0.21 16.26
N HIS A 251 -13.85 -0.92 16.60
CA HIS A 251 -13.49 -1.23 17.98
C HIS A 251 -12.57 -0.17 18.59
N GLN A 252 -11.62 0.39 17.84
CA GLN A 252 -10.76 1.46 18.36
C GLN A 252 -11.55 2.70 18.80
N ARG A 253 -12.60 3.05 18.03
CA ARG A 253 -13.51 4.15 18.38
C ARG A 253 -14.35 3.81 19.60
N GLU A 254 -14.82 2.57 19.70
CA GLU A 254 -15.54 2.08 20.90
C GLU A 254 -14.67 2.16 22.15
N TYR A 255 -13.40 1.72 22.09
CA TYR A 255 -12.47 1.83 23.22
C TYR A 255 -12.26 3.28 23.64
N LYS A 256 -12.08 4.19 22.67
CA LYS A 256 -11.98 5.63 22.95
C LYS A 256 -13.23 6.16 23.63
N ASN A 257 -14.42 5.73 23.20
CA ASN A 257 -15.70 6.14 23.80
C ASN A 257 -15.86 5.62 25.23
N ILE A 258 -15.47 4.37 25.50
CA ILE A 258 -15.50 3.79 26.86
C ILE A 258 -14.59 4.58 27.80
N MET A 259 -13.42 4.99 27.30
CA MET A 259 -12.44 5.77 28.08
C MET A 259 -12.74 7.28 28.11
N GLN A 260 -13.85 7.74 27.53
CA GLN A 260 -14.21 9.15 27.62
C GLN A 260 -14.45 9.56 29.08
N ASN A 261 -13.90 10.70 29.47
CA ASN A 261 -14.01 11.30 30.81
C ASN A 261 -13.21 10.60 31.92
N VAL A 262 -12.26 9.72 31.56
CA VAL A 262 -11.11 9.35 32.42
C VAL A 262 -9.97 10.32 32.15
#